data_AF-A0A444L4M1-F1
#
_entry.id   AF-A0A444L4M1-F1
#
_cell.length_a   1.000
_cell.length_b   1.000
_cell.length_c   1.000
_cell.angle_alpha   90.00
_cell.angle_beta   90.00
_cell.angle_gamma   90.00
#
_symmetry.space_group_name_H-M   'P 1'
#
loop_
_entity.id
_entity.type
_entity.pdbx_description
1 polymer ?
#
loop_
_entity_poly.entity_id
_entity_poly.type
_entity_poly.pdbx_seq_one_letter_code
_entity_poly.pdbx_strand_id
1 'polypeptide(L)' 'MRDQAPEFTVFDKLREVEKEVAYRHRVYRRLISAGKMKTAEATRRIGIMTAIAEDYRRAQAAEPDLFKRSVVGGGQ' A
#
# COMPACT_ATOMS: atom_id res chain seq x y z
N MET A 1 -14.11 -26.21 3.04
CA MET A 1 -13.02 -25.26 3.36
C MET A 1 -13.67 -23.92 3.65
N ARG A 2 -13.41 -23.28 4.80
CA ARG A 2 -13.91 -21.92 5.03
C ARG A 2 -13.03 -20.97 4.24
N ASP A 3 -13.55 -20.47 3.11
CA ASP A 3 -13.02 -19.27 2.48
C ASP A 3 -13.18 -18.12 3.47
N GLN A 4 -12.12 -17.82 4.22
CA GLN A 4 -12.06 -16.60 5.00
C GLN A 4 -11.68 -15.48 4.05
N ALA A 5 -12.54 -14.47 3.93
CA ALA A 5 -12.21 -13.24 3.23
C ALA A 5 -10.92 -12.64 3.83
N PRO A 6 -10.04 -12.06 3.00
CA PRO A 6 -8.79 -11.48 3.48
C PRO A 6 -9.07 -10.38 4.50
N GLU A 7 -8.39 -10.44 5.65
CA GLU A 7 -8.52 -9.48 6.77
C GLU A 7 -8.28 -8.02 6.35
N PHE A 8 -7.42 -7.81 5.35
CA PHE A 8 -7.11 -6.49 4.80
C PHE A 8 -7.43 -6.44 3.31
N THR A 9 -8.20 -5.42 2.93
CA THR A 9 -8.60 -5.20 1.54
C THR A 9 -7.43 -4.66 0.71
N VAL A 10 -7.57 -4.72 -0.62
CA VAL A 10 -6.64 -4.07 -1.55
C VAL A 10 -6.57 -2.56 -1.29
N PHE A 11 -7.69 -1.94 -0.94
CA PHE A 11 -7.73 -0.52 -0.59
C PHE A 11 -6.91 -0.21 0.67
N ASP A 12 -7.02 -1.03 1.72
CA ASP A 12 -6.24 -0.85 2.96
C ASP A 12 -4.74 -0.93 2.67
N LYS A 13 -4.34 -1.93 1.90
CA LYS A 13 -2.95 -2.14 1.49
C LYS A 13 -2.43 -0.98 0.65
N LEU A 14 -3.20 -0.53 -0.34
CA LEU A 14 -2.84 0.62 -1.18
C LEU A 14 -2.63 1.87 -0.33
N ARG A 15 -3.57 2.17 0.57
CA ARG A 15 -3.51 3.34 1.44
C ARG A 15 -2.26 3.35 2.31
N GLU A 16 -1.89 2.21 2.89
CA GLU A 16 -0.68 2.13 3.73
C GLU A 16 0.61 2.23 2.90
N VAL A 17 0.65 1.62 1.72
CA VAL A 17 1.80 1.73 0.81
C VAL A 17 2.03 3.19 0.38
N GLU A 18 0.98 3.94 0.05
CA GLU A 18 1.09 5.34 -0.33
C GLU A 18 1.61 6.23 0.81
N LYS A 19 1.16 5.98 2.05
CA LYS A 19 1.70 6.65 3.24
C LYS A 19 3.19 6.35 3.42
N GLU A 20 3.59 5.09 3.25
CA GLU A 20 4.99 4.67 3.40
C GLU A 20 5.89 5.32 2.34
N VAL A 21 5.43 5.45 1.08
CA VAL A 21 6.16 6.20 0.04
C VAL A 21 6.38 7.65 0.50
N ALA A 22 5.32 8.34 0.94
CA ALA A 22 5.41 9.72 1.42
C ALA A 22 6.33 9.86 2.65
N TYR A 23 6.26 8.91 3.58
CA TYR A 23 7.10 8.87 4.76
C TYR A 23 8.58 8.68 4.38
N ARG A 24 8.89 7.73 3.48
CA ARG A 24 10.26 7.51 2.98
C ARG A 24 10.83 8.73 2.31
N HIS A 25 10.06 9.46 1.50
CA HIS A 25 10.54 10.73 0.92
C HIS A 25 11.02 11.71 2.00
N ARG A 26 10.26 11.85 3.10
CA ARG A 26 10.61 12.77 4.21
C ARG A 26 11.83 12.28 4.98
N VAL A 27 11.83 11.00 5.39
CA VAL A 27 12.90 10.41 6.20
C VAL A 27 14.19 10.31 5.42
N TYR A 28 14.14 9.79 4.19
CA TYR A 28 15.36 9.58 3.40
C TYR A 28 16.01 10.89 3.03
N ARG A 29 15.23 11.95 2.76
CA ARG A 29 15.79 13.30 2.59
C ARG A 29 16.64 13.70 3.81
N ARG A 30 16.12 13.51 5.03
CA ARG A 30 16.87 13.80 6.26
C ARG A 30 18.10 12.91 6.42
N LEU A 31 18.00 11.62 6.11
CA LEU A 31 19.13 10.69 6.20
C LEU A 31 20.23 10.99 5.19
N ILE A 32 19.87 11.38 3.96
CA ILE A 32 20.82 11.82 2.93
C ILE A 32 21.56 13.07 3.39
N SER A 33 20.82 14.10 3.86
CA SER A 33 21.43 15.33 4.38
C SER A 33 22.36 15.08 5.57
N ALA A 34 22.07 14.06 6.39
CA ALA A 34 22.93 13.66 7.50
C ALA A 34 24.09 12.72 7.11
N GLY A 35 24.25 12.40 5.82
CA GLY A 35 25.28 11.45 5.34
C GLY A 35 25.05 10.00 5.74
N LYS A 36 23.86 9.66 6.26
CA LYS A 36 23.50 8.32 6.75
C LYS A 36 22.88 7.41 5.69
N MET A 37 22.63 7.94 4.49
CA MET A 37 22.07 7.19 3.36
C MET A 37 22.55 7.81 2.05
N LYS A 38 22.83 6.96 1.04
CA LYS A 38 23.17 7.44 -0.32
C LYS A 38 21.90 7.77 -1.10
N THR A 39 21.95 8.81 -1.91
CA THR A 39 20.83 9.20 -2.80
C THR A 39 20.38 8.04 -3.70
N ALA A 40 21.32 7.32 -4.31
CA ALA A 40 21.00 6.19 -5.19
C ALA A 40 20.23 5.07 -4.47
N GLU A 41 20.57 4.80 -3.21
CA GLU A 41 19.87 3.81 -2.39
C GLU A 41 18.45 4.26 -2.07
N ALA A 42 18.28 5.52 -1.66
CA ALA A 42 16.98 6.12 -1.41
C ALA A 42 16.07 6.07 -2.65
N THR A 43 16.59 6.47 -3.81
CA THR A 43 15.88 6.43 -5.09
C THR A 43 15.42 5.02 -5.42
N ARG A 44 16.31 4.02 -5.29
CA ARG A 44 15.96 2.61 -5.54
C ARG A 44 14.83 2.13 -4.61
N ARG A 45 14.96 2.38 -3.31
CA ARG A 45 13.98 1.94 -2.31
C ARG A 45 12.62 2.61 -2.49
N ILE A 46 12.61 3.90 -2.86
CA ILE A 46 11.37 4.62 -3.19
C ILE A 46 10.76 4.04 -4.47
N GLY A 47 11.56 3.84 -5.52
CA GLY A 47 11.08 3.25 -6.78
C GLY A 47 10.40 1.89 -6.60
N ILE A 48 10.96 1.02 -5.74
CA ILE A 48 10.33 -0.27 -5.41
C ILE A 48 8.97 -0.06 -4.74
N MET A 49 8.85 0.85 -3.75
CA MET A 49 7.57 1.10 -3.08
C MET A 49 6.54 1.72 -4.03
N THR A 50 6.97 2.60 -4.91
CA THR A 50 6.10 3.19 -5.94
C THR A 50 5.57 2.10 -6.88
N ALA A 51 6.42 1.17 -7.33
CA ALA A 51 5.98 0.05 -8.16
C ALA A 51 4.94 -0.84 -7.44
N ILE A 52 5.16 -1.13 -6.15
CA ILE A 52 4.18 -1.86 -5.32
C ILE A 52 2.85 -1.09 -5.24
N ALA A 53 2.87 0.23 -5.08
CA ALA A 53 1.67 1.06 -5.06
C ALA A 53 0.90 0.96 -6.39
N GLU A 54 1.62 0.99 -7.52
CA GLU A 54 1.02 0.83 -8.84
C GLU A 54 0.37 -0.53 -9.04
N ASP A 55 0.99 -1.60 -8.53
CA ASP A 55 0.41 -2.93 -8.60
C ASP A 55 -0.90 -3.02 -7.81
N TYR A 56 -0.97 -2.40 -6.62
CA TYR A 56 -2.21 -2.31 -5.87
C TYR A 56 -3.26 -1.41 -6.53
N ARG A 57 -2.87 -0.33 -7.22
CA ARG A 57 -3.81 0.48 -8.02
C ARG A 57 -4.40 -0.33 -9.16
N ARG A 58 -3.57 -1.14 -9.85
CA ARG A 58 -4.03 -2.07 -10.89
C ARG A 58 -5.00 -3.11 -10.32
N ALA A 59 -4.66 -3.70 -9.18
CA ALA A 59 -5.53 -4.67 -8.49
C ALA A 59 -6.86 -4.03 -8.06
N GLN A 60 -6.85 -2.82 -7.51
CA GLN A 60 -8.06 -2.11 -7.10
C GLN A 60 -8.96 -1.77 -8.30
N ALA A 61 -8.38 -1.43 -9.45
CA ALA A 61 -9.15 -1.18 -10.66
C ALA A 61 -9.76 -2.47 -11.24
N ALA A 62 -9.06 -3.60 -11.12
CA ALA A 62 -9.55 -4.92 -11.55
C ALA A 62 -10.59 -5.51 -10.59
N GLU A 63 -10.52 -5.15 -9.32
CA GLU A 63 -11.47 -5.52 -8.26
C GLU A 63 -12.25 -4.28 -7.80
N PRO A 64 -13.25 -3.78 -8.57
CA PRO A 64 -14.16 -2.77 -8.08
C PRO A 64 -15.00 -3.36 -6.95
N ASP A 65 -14.47 -3.34 -5.74
CA ASP A 65 -15.12 -3.56 -4.44
C ASP A 65 -16.26 -4.60 -4.50
N LEU A 66 -15.94 -5.82 -4.96
CA LEU A 66 -16.92 -6.93 -5.03
C LEU A 66 -17.44 -7.35 -3.64
N PHE A 67 -16.77 -6.90 -2.56
CA PHE A 67 -17.05 -7.27 -1.18
C PHE A 67 -17.78 -6.20 -0.37
N LYS A 68 -18.21 -5.09 -0.98
CA LYS A 68 -19.29 -4.24 -0.44
C LYS A 68 -20.67 -4.91 -0.48
N ARG A 69 -20.74 -6.23 -0.68
CA ARG A 69 -21.97 -7.00 -0.53
C ARG A 69 -22.20 -7.30 0.95
N SER A 70 -22.82 -6.32 1.61
CA SER A 70 -23.75 -6.45 2.72
C SER A 70 -23.29 -7.26 3.94
N VAL A 71 -22.73 -6.57 4.92
CA VAL A 71 -23.02 -6.90 6.33
C VAL A 71 -24.40 -6.33 6.68
N VAL A 72 -25.45 -6.82 6.00
CA VAL A 72 -26.85 -6.54 6.34
C VAL A 72 -27.67 -7.78 6.02
N GLY A 73 -28.18 -8.44 7.06
CA GLY A 73 -29.27 -9.42 6.96
C GLY A 73 -28.94 -10.80 7.52
N GLY A 74 -29.42 -11.09 8.72
CA GLY A 74 -29.40 -12.47 9.24
C GLY A 74 -29.61 -12.65 10.74
N GLY A 75 -30.29 -11.74 11.44
CA GLY A 75 -30.82 -12.01 12.78
C GLY A 75 -32.28 -12.42 12.66
N GLN A 76 -32.54 -13.73 12.78
CA GLN A 76 -33.82 -14.28 13.22
C GLN A 76 -33.61 -14.87 14.61
#